data_AF-A0A9E4ZRZ7-F1
#
_entry.id   AF-A0A9E4ZRZ7-F1
#
_cell.length_a   1.000
_cell.length_b   1.000
_cell.length_c   1.000
_cell.angle_alpha   90.00
_cell.angle_beta   90.00
_cell.angle_gamma   90.00
#
_symmetry.space_group_name_H-M   'P 1'
#
loop_
_entity.id
_entity.type
_entity.pdbx_description
1 polymer ?
#
loop_
_entity_poly.entity_id
_entity_poly.type
_entity_poly.pdbx_seq_one_letter_code
_entity_poly.pdbx_strand_id
1 'polypeptide(L)' 'MGRVKGYIAVYNHRGEIVYKAKYQNGVLRRSIGDPVYAWLVRVYVDTHRIPVSKTVLGDEK' A
#
# COMPACT_ATOMS: atom_id res chain seq x y z
N MET A 1 24.09 -0.48 -0.81
CA MET A 1 22.98 0.31 -0.23
C MET A 1 21.68 -0.44 -0.43
N GLY A 2 21.10 -0.93 0.66
CA GLY A 2 19.96 -1.85 0.63
C GLY A 2 18.68 -1.17 0.15
N ARG A 3 18.04 -1.73 -0.88
CA ARG A 3 16.70 -1.32 -1.33
C ARG A 3 15.70 -1.60 -0.21
N VAL A 4 15.15 -0.57 0.43
CA VAL A 4 14.07 -0.73 1.41
C VAL A 4 12.87 -1.32 0.67
N LYS A 5 12.42 -2.50 1.13
CA LYS A 5 11.32 -3.27 0.56
C LYS A 5 10.34 -3.61 1.67
N GLY A 6 9.07 -3.52 1.39
CA GLY A 6 8.01 -3.88 2.32
C GLY A 6 6.70 -4.11 1.61
N TYR A 7 5.68 -4.46 2.37
CA TYR A 7 4.31 -4.47 1.88
C TYR A 7 3.36 -4.04 2.99
N ILE A 8 2.25 -3.44 2.59
CA ILE A 8 1.12 -3.11 3.46
C ILE A 8 -0.02 -4.01 2.99
N ALA A 9 -0.55 -4.83 3.88
CA ALA A 9 -1.67 -5.72 3.61
C ALA A 9 -2.88 -5.30 4.47
N VAL A 10 -4.03 -5.19 3.83
CA VAL A 10 -5.31 -4.87 4.44
C VAL A 10 -6.10 -6.17 4.52
N TYR A 11 -6.61 -6.46 5.72
CA TYR A 11 -7.39 -7.66 6.02
C TYR A 11 -8.81 -7.27 6.39
N ASN A 12 -9.79 -8.10 6.05
CA ASN A 12 -11.14 -7.96 6.56
C ASN A 12 -11.27 -8.59 7.97
N HIS A 13 -12.45 -8.49 8.56
CA HIS A 13 -12.77 -9.05 9.88
C HIS A 13 -12.64 -10.58 9.97
N ARG A 14 -12.57 -11.28 8.82
CA ARG A 14 -12.37 -12.73 8.73
C ARG A 14 -10.90 -13.12 8.58
N GLY A 15 -9.98 -12.15 8.53
CA GLY A 15 -8.56 -12.38 8.31
C GLY A 15 -8.19 -12.63 6.85
N GLU A 16 -9.07 -12.33 5.89
CA GLU A 16 -8.81 -12.47 4.47
C GLU A 16 -8.16 -11.19 3.92
N ILE A 17 -7.13 -11.32 3.07
CA ILE A 17 -6.48 -10.17 2.42
C ILE A 17 -7.44 -9.57 1.39
N VAL A 18 -7.87 -8.34 1.63
CA VAL A 18 -8.72 -7.58 0.71
C VAL A 18 -7.93 -6.62 -0.17
N TYR A 19 -6.73 -6.23 0.26
CA TYR A 19 -5.83 -5.38 -0.53
C TYR A 19 -4.38 -5.52 -0.08
N LYS A 20 -3.44 -5.38 -1.02
CA LYS A 20 -2.01 -5.38 -0.72
C LYS A 20 -1.27 -4.41 -1.61
N ALA A 21 -0.48 -3.53 -1.01
CA ALA A 21 0.47 -2.65 -1.70
C ALA A 21 1.91 -3.06 -1.39
N LYS A 22 2.78 -3.09 -2.39
CA LYS A 22 4.22 -3.28 -2.24
C LYS A 22 4.91 -1.94 -2.20
N TYR A 23 5.80 -1.76 -1.24
CA TYR A 23 6.69 -0.63 -1.13
C TYR A 23 8.09 -1.04 -1.60
N GLN A 24 8.63 -0.32 -2.57
CA GLN A 24 9.98 -0.53 -3.08
C GLN A 24 10.61 0.80 -3.48
N ASN A 25 11.71 1.18 -2.82
CA ASN A 25 12.48 2.39 -3.14
C ASN A 25 11.62 3.67 -3.24
N GLY A 26 10.77 3.94 -2.24
CA GLY A 26 9.89 5.11 -2.24
C GLY A 26 8.66 4.98 -3.14
N VAL A 27 8.50 3.88 -3.88
CA VAL A 27 7.33 3.65 -4.74
C VAL A 27 6.38 2.67 -4.08
N LEU A 28 5.12 3.07 -3.95
CA LEU A 28 4.05 2.24 -3.41
C LEU A 28 3.13 1.79 -4.54
N ARG A 29 3.12 0.50 -4.86
CA ARG A 29 2.37 -0.06 -5.98
C ARG A 29 1.37 -1.12 -5.51
N ARG A 30 0.14 -1.08 -6.03
CA ARG A 30 -0.84 -2.16 -5.85
C ARG A 30 -0.26 -3.50 -6.30
N SER A 31 -0.47 -4.52 -5.47
CA SER A 31 -0.08 -5.90 -5.77
C SER A 31 -1.30 -6.77 -6.03
N ILE A 32 -2.27 -6.82 -5.10
CA ILE A 32 -3.49 -7.64 -5.20
C ILE A 32 -4.65 -6.97 -4.45
N GLY A 33 -5.88 -7.46 -4.67
CA GLY A 33 -7.09 -7.00 -3.97
C GLY A 33 -7.72 -5.74 -4.56
N ASP A 34 -8.79 -5.24 -3.94
CA ASP A 34 -9.67 -4.21 -4.52
C ASP A 34 -9.16 -2.77 -4.28
N PRO A 35 -9.02 -1.91 -5.32
CA PRO A 35 -8.60 -0.51 -5.17
C PRO A 35 -9.46 0.33 -4.24
N VAL A 36 -10.71 -0.07 -3.94
CA VAL A 36 -11.55 0.57 -2.93
C VAL A 36 -10.86 0.66 -1.58
N TYR A 37 -9.95 -0.26 -1.25
CA TYR A 37 -9.20 -0.22 0.01
C TYR A 37 -7.88 0.56 -0.07
N ALA A 38 -7.57 1.19 -1.21
CA ALA A 38 -6.33 1.96 -1.39
C ALA A 38 -6.21 3.12 -0.40
N TRP A 39 -7.33 3.74 0.01
CA TRP A 39 -7.31 4.84 0.97
C TRP A 39 -6.78 4.43 2.34
N LEU A 40 -7.03 3.18 2.80
CA LEU A 40 -6.49 2.67 4.07
C LEU A 40 -4.96 2.65 4.06
N VAL A 41 -4.39 2.27 2.91
CA VAL A 41 -2.94 2.28 2.72
C VAL A 41 -2.40 3.71 2.73
N ARG A 42 -3.12 4.67 2.13
CA ARG A 42 -2.73 6.09 2.17
C ARG A 42 -2.75 6.64 3.59
N VAL A 43 -3.80 6.35 4.38
CA VAL A 43 -3.89 6.75 5.79
C VAL A 43 -2.74 6.16 6.61
N TYR A 44 -2.44 4.86 6.43
CA TYR A 44 -1.34 4.22 7.14
C TYR A 44 0.02 4.87 6.83
N VAL A 45 0.28 5.15 5.55
CA VAL A 45 1.52 5.79 5.08
C VAL A 45 1.66 7.21 5.64
N ASP A 46 0.58 7.99 5.60
CA ASP A 46 0.56 9.36 6.11
C ASP A 46 0.80 9.40 7.63
N THR A 47 0.06 8.56 8.36
CA THR A 47 0.16 8.46 9.84
C THR A 47 1.57 8.12 10.29
N HIS A 48 2.22 7.18 9.61
CA HIS A 48 3.58 6.73 9.95
C HIS A 48 4.67 7.52 9.24
N ARG A 49 4.31 8.56 8.48
CA ARG A 49 5.23 9.40 7.68
C ARG A 49 6.20 8.56 6.83
N ILE A 50 5.68 7.48 6.22
CA ILE A 50 6.49 6.61 5.38
C ILE A 50 6.90 7.40 4.14
N PRO A 51 8.19 7.48 3.82
CA PRO A 51 8.66 8.28 2.68
C PRO A 51 8.19 7.63 1.37
N VAL A 52 7.15 8.19 0.75
CA VAL A 52 6.63 7.73 -0.54
C VAL A 52 6.78 8.85 -1.56
N SER A 53 7.53 8.58 -2.62
CA SER A 53 7.73 9.50 -3.75
C SER A 53 6.67 9.31 -4.83
N LYS A 54 6.11 8.09 -4.95
CA LYS A 54 5.10 7.78 -5.98
C LYS A 54 4.15 6.70 -5.50
N THR A 55 2.86 6.91 -5.72
CA THR A 55 1.80 5.91 -5.51
C THR A 55 1.25 5.45 -6.84
N VAL A 56 1.05 4.14 -7.00
CA VAL A 56 0.31 3.53 -8.11
C VAL A 56 -0.64 2.51 -7.50
N LEU A 57 -1.78 3.00 -6.99
CA LEU A 57 -2.70 2.20 -6.16
C LEU A 57 -3.92 1.68 -6.94
N GLY A 58 -4.10 2.15 -8.18
CA GLY A 58 -5.16 1.66 -9.07
C GLY A 58 -6.54 2.24 -8.81
N ASP A 59 -6.66 3.27 -7.95
CA ASP A 59 -7.84 4.15 -7.84
C ASP A 59 -7.68 5.46 -8.64
N GLU A 60 -6.55 5.61 -9.34
CA GLU A 60 -6.27 6.78 -10.18
C GLU A 60 -7.17 6.75 -11.41
N LYS A 61 -8.14 7.68 -11.47
CA LYS A 61 -9.10 7.85 -12.56
C LYS A 61 -8.65 8.94 -13.53
#